data_AF-A0A084JX38-F1
#
_entry.id   AF-A0A084JX38-F1
#
_cell.length_a   1.000
_cell.length_b   1.000
_cell.length_c   1.000
_cell.angle_alpha   90.00
_cell.angle_beta   90.00
_cell.angle_gamma   90.00
#
_symmetry.space_group_name_H-M   'P 1'
#
loop_
_entity.id
_entity.type
_entity.pdbx_description
1 polymer ?
#
loop_
_entity_poly.entity_id
_entity_poly.type
_entity_poly.pdbx_seq_one_letter_code
_entity_poly.pdbx_strand_id
1 'polypeptide(L)' 'MRELKIELSEEQYKLLNQEIANGTQINFEEETHSGFTVELNSIEGGISWIDFKMQNELEIGEVTWSLT' A
#
# COMPACT_ATOMS: atom_id res chain seq x y z
N MET A 1 -15.67 -19.36 4.64
CA MET A 1 -14.98 -18.07 4.43
C MET A 1 -13.93 -17.96 5.52
N ARG A 2 -12.73 -17.44 5.23
CA ARG A 2 -11.70 -17.23 6.26
C ARG A 2 -11.49 -15.73 6.48
N GLU A 3 -11.33 -15.30 7.72
CA GLU A 3 -11.17 -13.90 8.14
C GLU A 3 -9.83 -13.70 8.84
N LEU A 4 -9.08 -12.66 8.47
CA LEU A 4 -7.88 -12.20 9.16
C LEU A 4 -8.23 -10.95 9.97
N LYS A 5 -8.09 -11.02 11.29
CA LYS A 5 -8.34 -9.91 12.19
C LYS A 5 -7.04 -9.44 12.83
N ILE A 6 -6.69 -8.17 12.63
CA ILE A 6 -5.48 -7.55 13.19
C ILE A 6 -5.93 -6.55 14.26
N GLU A 7 -5.36 -6.66 15.46
CA GLU A 7 -5.59 -5.73 16.56
C GLU A 7 -4.43 -4.74 16.63
N LEU A 8 -4.75 -3.45 16.53
CA LEU A 8 -3.80 -2.36 16.57
C LEU A 8 -3.91 -1.65 17.93
N SER A 9 -2.76 -1.27 18.49
CA SER A 9 -2.73 -0.29 19.56
C SER A 9 -3.17 1.09 19.04
N GLU A 10 -3.52 1.99 19.96
CA GLU A 10 -3.88 3.38 19.63
C GLU A 10 -2.77 4.12 18.85
N GLU A 11 -1.51 3.85 19.20
CA GLU A 11 -0.35 4.45 18.52
C GLU A 11 -0.23 3.94 17.08
N GLN A 12 -0.35 2.63 16.88
CA GLN A 12 -0.33 2.00 15.55
C GLN A 12 -1.50 2.45 14.68
N TYR A 13 -2.69 2.56 15.29
CA TYR A 13 -3.87 3.08 14.60
C TYR A 13 -3.68 4.54 14.17
N LYS A 14 -3.12 5.40 15.03
CA LYS A 14 -2.80 6.79 14.66
C LYS A 14 -1.78 6.86 13.54
N LEU A 15 -0.70 6.07 13.63
CA LEU A 15 0.35 6.02 12.62
C LEU A 15 -0.21 5.58 11.26
N LEU A 16 -1.04 4.53 11.26
CA LEU A 16 -1.72 4.06 10.06
C LEU A 16 -2.62 5.13 9.43
N ASN A 17 -3.43 5.82 10.23
CA ASN A 17 -4.31 6.87 9.71
C ASN A 17 -3.54 8.09 9.19
N GLN A 18 -2.43 8.46 9.82
CA GLN A 18 -1.56 9.51 9.32
C GLN A 18 -0.96 9.13 7.96
N GLU A 19 -0.50 7.90 7.81
CA GLU A 19 0.06 7.45 6.54
C GLU A 19 -1.00 7.37 5.44
N ILE A 20 -2.22 6.90 5.76
CA ILE A 20 -3.34 6.91 4.82
C ILE A 20 -3.66 8.35 4.38
N ALA A 21 -3.69 9.31 5.31
CA ALA A 21 -3.93 10.70 5.00
C ALA A 21 -2.81 11.29 4.11
N ASN A 22 -1.55 11.01 4.44
CA ASN A 22 -0.39 11.44 3.66
C ASN A 22 -0.41 10.83 2.25
N GLY A 23 -0.64 9.52 2.13
CA GLY A 23 -0.74 8.84 0.85
C GLY A 23 -1.90 9.36 0.00
N THR A 24 -3.05 9.69 0.63
CA THR A 24 -4.18 10.31 -0.08
C THR A 24 -3.79 11.68 -0.64
N GLN A 25 -3.04 12.46 0.13
CA GLN A 25 -2.55 13.77 -0.31
C GLN A 25 -1.54 13.65 -1.45
N ILE A 26 -0.56 12.74 -1.35
CA ILE A 26 0.43 12.49 -2.41
C ILE A 26 -0.27 12.06 -3.70
N ASN A 27 -1.22 11.14 -3.59
CA ASN A 27 -2.02 10.68 -4.73
C ASN A 27 -2.79 11.84 -5.40
N PHE A 28 -3.36 12.75 -4.61
CA PHE A 28 -4.01 13.94 -5.13
C PHE A 28 -3.02 14.88 -5.85
N GLU A 29 -1.84 15.10 -5.28
CA GLU A 29 -0.80 15.96 -5.85
C GLU A 29 -0.18 15.39 -7.14
N GLU A 30 -0.01 14.07 -7.23
CA GLU A 30 0.54 13.38 -8.41
C GLU A 30 -0.52 13.00 -9.44
N GLU A 31 -1.79 13.37 -9.23
CA GLU A 31 -2.96 12.93 -10.02
C GLU A 31 -3.09 11.39 -10.12
N THR A 32 -2.46 10.64 -9.22
CA THR A 32 -2.56 9.18 -9.13
C THR A 32 -3.68 8.78 -8.19
N HIS A 33 -4.50 7.78 -8.52
CA HIS A 33 -5.69 7.44 -7.70
C HIS A 33 -5.51 6.26 -6.74
N SER A 34 -4.36 5.57 -6.79
CA SER A 34 -4.31 4.19 -6.31
C SER A 34 -3.27 3.87 -5.23
N GLY A 35 -2.40 4.78 -4.80
CA GLY A 35 -1.36 4.46 -3.80
C GLY A 35 -0.33 3.44 -4.29
N PHE A 36 -0.38 3.10 -5.57
CA PHE A 36 0.55 2.24 -6.27
C PHE A 36 0.67 2.71 -7.72
N THR A 37 1.86 2.51 -8.29
CA THR A 37 2.15 2.74 -9.70
C THR A 37 2.24 1.40 -10.41
N VAL A 38 1.61 1.31 -11.57
CA VAL A 38 1.76 0.19 -12.50
C VAL A 38 2.45 0.71 -13.74
N GLU A 39 3.63 0.18 -14.05
CA GLU A 39 4.38 0.53 -15.24
C GLU A 39 4.43 -0.68 -16.18
N LEU A 40 3.96 -0.50 -17.41
CA LEU A 40 4.08 -1.52 -18.46
C LEU A 40 5.31 -1.20 -19.30
N ASN A 41 6.31 -2.06 -19.18
CA ASN A 41 7.53 -1.97 -19.96
C ASN A 41 7.43 -2.89 -21.18
N SER A 42 7.86 -2.40 -22.35
CA SER A 42 7.91 -3.17 -23.57
C SER A 42 9.13 -2.79 -24.39
N ILE A 43 9.90 -3.79 -24.81
CA ILE A 43 11.04 -3.61 -25.72
C ILE A 43 10.67 -4.14 -27.10
N GLU A 44 11.23 -3.51 -28.14
CA GLU A 44 11.15 -4.01 -29.51
C GLU A 44 11.64 -5.46 -29.56
N GLY A 45 10.83 -6.38 -30.11
CA GLY A 45 11.09 -7.83 -30.06
C GLY A 45 10.13 -8.64 -29.18
N GLY A 46 9.11 -8.01 -28.58
CA GLY A 46 7.98 -8.71 -27.95
C GLY A 46 8.20 -9.14 -26.50
N ILE A 47 9.24 -8.60 -25.85
CA ILE A 47 9.46 -8.79 -24.42
C ILE A 47 8.78 -7.63 -23.69
N SER A 48 7.85 -7.97 -22.80
CA SER A 48 7.17 -6.99 -21.96
C SER A 48 7.08 -7.50 -20.52
N TRP A 49 7.12 -6.58 -19.55
CA TRP A 49 6.90 -6.88 -18.14
C TRP A 49 6.12 -5.74 -17.48
N ILE A 50 5.54 -6.06 -16.32
CA ILE A 50 4.77 -5.10 -15.52
C ILE A 50 5.52 -4.91 -14.21
N ASP A 51 5.86 -3.66 -13.90
CA ASP A 51 6.36 -3.26 -12.61
C ASP A 51 5.22 -2.73 -11.76
N PHE A 52 5.07 -3.31 -10.57
CA PHE A 52 4.08 -2.90 -9.57
C PHE A 52 4.82 -2.32 -8.37
N LYS A 53 4.59 -1.04 -8.08
CA LYS A 53 5.27 -0.33 -7.00
C LYS A 53 4.25 0.28 -6.06
N MET A 54 4.24 -0.17 -4.80
CA MET A 54 3.54 0.53 -3.73
C MET A 54 4.25 1.86 -3.47
N GLN A 55 3.50 2.96 -3.34
CA GLN A 55 4.11 4.29 -3.16
C GLN A 55 4.86 4.41 -1.83
N ASN A 56 4.44 3.69 -0.78
CA ASN A 56 5.14 3.64 0.50
C ASN A 56 5.01 2.27 1.17
N GLU A 57 6.01 1.96 1.99
CA GLU A 57 6.00 0.87 2.96
C GLU A 57 5.86 1.48 4.37
N LEU A 58 4.88 1.00 5.14
CA LEU A 58 4.63 1.49 6.50
C LEU A 58 4.98 0.39 7.51
N GLU A 59 6.02 0.64 8.29
CA GLU A 59 6.34 -0.21 9.45
C GLU A 59 5.46 0.19 10.64
N ILE A 60 4.45 -0.63 10.94
CA ILE A 60 3.54 -0.43 12.08
C ILE A 60 3.99 -1.17 13.36
N GLY A 61 5.16 -1.82 13.34
CA GLY A 61 5.64 -2.65 14.44
C GLY A 61 4.91 -3.99 14.60
N GLU A 62 5.11 -4.67 15.72
CA GLU A 62 4.48 -5.97 16.00
C GLU A 62 2.96 -5.82 16.22
N VAL A 63 2.17 -6.69 15.58
CA VAL A 63 0.71 -6.70 15.70
C VAL A 63 0.21 -8.06 16.17
N THR A 64 -0.85 -8.04 16.96
CA THR A 64 -1.59 -9.26 17.31
C THR A 64 -2.59 -9.55 16.20
N TRP A 65 -2.65 -10.81 15.74
CA TRP A 65 -3.59 -11.21 14.70
C TRP A 65 -4.23 -12.57 14.98
N SER A 66 -5.42 -12.78 14.42
CA SER A 66 -6.12 -14.07 14.45
C SER A 66 -6.74 -14.40 13.09
N LEU A 67 -6.86 -15.71 12.81
CA LEU A 67 -7.45 -16.26 11.58
C LEU A 67 -8.61 -17.18 11.95
N THR A 68 -9.81 -16.91 11.44
CA THR A 68 -11.02 -17.71 11.67
C THR A 68 -11.63 -18.22 10.38
#